data_AF-A0A7J7Z6A5-F1
#
_entry.id   AF-A0A7J7Z6A5-F1
#
_cell.length_a   1.000
_cell.length_b   1.000
_cell.length_c   1.000
_cell.angle_alpha   90.00
_cell.angle_beta   90.00
_cell.angle_gamma   90.00
#
_symmetry.space_group_name_H-M   'P 1'
#
loop_
_entity.id
_entity.type
_entity.pdbx_description
1 polymer ?
#
loop_
_entity_poly.entity_id
_entity_poly.type
_entity_poly.pdbx_seq_one_letter_code
_entity_poly.pdbx_strand_id
1 'polypeptide(L)'
;MAAAVHPRVVRVLPMSRSSITALATAVLHRPPQRQLHHALIPHGRSGRSSVSGVVATVFGATGFLGRYVEWNARNKDSIRRAVEHSNVVINLVGRDWETKNFDFEDVFVKIPQAIAQVSKEAGVEKLIHISHLNADIKSTSRYLRNKAVGEKEVRNAFPEAIIIKPSDIFGREDRYLNYFANMRCFGGIPLVSLGKKTVKQPVYVVDVSKGIVNAVKEPDARGKTFAFVGPNRYLLFDLVQYVFAMSHRPFLPYPLPRFAYQWIARLFEISPFEPWTTRDKVERVHITDMTLPHLPGLEDLGIQATPLELKAIEVLRRHRTYRWLSSEVDEVKPAKTVNF
;
A
#
# COMPACT_ATOMS: atom_id res chain seq x y z
N MET A 1 81.07 -38.24 -4.91
CA MET A 1 80.91 -38.14 -6.37
C MET A 1 80.14 -39.35 -6.84
N ALA A 2 78.83 -39.20 -7.04
CA ALA A 2 77.90 -40.28 -7.36
C ALA A 2 77.48 -40.16 -8.82
N ALA A 3 77.76 -41.18 -9.63
CA ALA A 3 77.38 -41.25 -11.04
C ALA A 3 76.24 -42.26 -11.21
N ALA A 4 75.11 -41.73 -11.68
CA ALA A 4 73.87 -42.43 -11.92
C ALA A 4 73.92 -43.28 -13.20
N VAL A 5 73.40 -44.50 -13.10
CA VAL A 5 73.15 -45.42 -14.23
C VAL A 5 71.66 -45.37 -14.55
N HIS A 6 71.30 -44.92 -15.75
CA HIS A 6 69.94 -45.01 -16.28
C HIS A 6 69.75 -46.34 -17.04
N PRO A 7 68.76 -47.18 -16.68
CA PRO A 7 68.31 -48.28 -17.51
C PRO A 7 67.06 -47.94 -18.33
N ARG A 8 66.98 -48.68 -19.44
CA ARG A 8 66.02 -48.63 -20.54
C ARG A 8 64.56 -48.86 -20.12
N VAL A 9 63.69 -48.19 -20.85
CA VAL A 9 62.23 -48.25 -20.85
C VAL A 9 61.73 -49.67 -21.16
N VAL A 10 60.99 -50.27 -20.22
CA VAL A 10 60.13 -51.45 -20.44
C VAL A 10 58.69 -51.00 -20.36
N ARG A 11 57.94 -51.25 -21.42
CA ARG A 11 56.55 -50.89 -21.64
C ARG A 11 55.66 -51.81 -20.78
N VAL A 12 55.09 -51.30 -19.70
CA VAL A 12 54.11 -52.00 -18.86
C VAL A 12 52.74 -51.37 -19.10
N LEU A 13 51.81 -52.17 -19.62
CA LEU A 13 50.38 -51.83 -19.71
C LEU A 13 49.77 -51.83 -18.29
N PRO A 14 49.00 -50.81 -17.89
CA PRO A 14 48.10 -50.94 -16.76
C PRO A 14 46.64 -51.08 -17.21
N MET A 15 46.03 -52.08 -16.57
CA MET A 15 44.66 -52.52 -16.59
C MET A 15 43.58 -51.41 -16.56
N SER A 16 42.57 -51.65 -17.40
CA SER A 16 41.13 -51.41 -17.17
C SER A 16 40.74 -50.76 -15.83
N ARG A 17 40.31 -49.49 -15.91
CA ARG A 17 39.29 -48.94 -15.00
C ARG A 17 38.19 -48.28 -15.83
N SER A 18 37.00 -48.85 -15.72
CA SER A 18 35.74 -48.38 -16.25
C SER A 18 35.35 -47.05 -15.59
N SER A 19 35.56 -45.94 -16.30
CA SER A 19 35.00 -44.63 -15.95
C SER A 19 33.60 -44.50 -16.56
N ILE A 20 32.60 -44.99 -15.84
CA ILE A 20 31.20 -44.66 -16.10
C ILE A 20 31.04 -43.16 -15.82
N THR A 21 30.91 -42.37 -16.88
CA THR A 21 30.59 -40.95 -16.81
C THR A 21 29.13 -40.84 -16.41
N ALA A 22 28.86 -40.58 -15.13
CA ALA A 22 27.53 -40.29 -14.64
C ALA A 22 27.10 -38.92 -15.19
N LEU A 23 26.40 -38.94 -16.32
CA LEU A 23 25.58 -37.82 -16.79
C LEU A 23 24.46 -37.63 -15.78
N ALA A 24 24.69 -36.76 -14.80
CA ALA A 24 23.65 -36.25 -13.93
C ALA A 24 22.67 -35.43 -14.80
N THR A 25 21.62 -36.09 -15.29
CA THR A 25 20.43 -35.40 -15.80
C THR A 25 19.85 -34.58 -14.65
N ALA A 26 20.22 -33.32 -14.59
CA ALA A 26 19.50 -32.31 -13.82
C ALA A 26 18.09 -32.25 -14.40
N VAL A 27 17.17 -33.00 -13.78
CA VAL A 27 15.74 -32.83 -13.97
C VAL A 27 15.45 -31.41 -13.50
N LEU A 28 15.41 -30.47 -14.44
CA LEU A 28 14.78 -29.17 -14.27
C LEU A 28 13.37 -29.47 -13.75
N HIS A 29 13.20 -29.35 -12.43
CA HIS A 29 11.91 -29.36 -11.77
C HIS A 29 11.21 -28.08 -12.23
N ARG A 30 10.64 -28.10 -13.44
CA ARG A 30 9.67 -27.08 -13.85
C ARG A 30 8.58 -27.14 -12.78
N PRO A 31 8.25 -26.02 -12.11
CA PRO A 31 7.09 -25.99 -11.25
C PRO A 31 5.89 -26.48 -12.07
N PRO A 32 4.97 -27.26 -11.51
CA PRO A 32 3.83 -27.79 -12.26
C PRO A 32 3.12 -26.60 -12.91
N GLN A 33 3.16 -26.53 -14.24
CA GLN A 33 2.34 -25.59 -15.00
C GLN A 33 0.91 -26.02 -14.76
N ARG A 34 0.24 -25.35 -13.81
CA ARG A 34 -1.20 -25.45 -13.63
C ARG A 34 -1.82 -25.21 -15.01
N GLN A 35 -2.56 -26.18 -15.55
CA GLN A 35 -3.32 -25.95 -16.76
C GLN A 35 -4.31 -24.82 -16.46
N LEU A 36 -4.12 -23.66 -17.09
CA LEU A 36 -5.03 -22.54 -16.96
C LEU A 36 -6.40 -22.98 -17.47
N HIS A 37 -7.41 -22.88 -16.62
CA HIS A 37 -8.77 -23.20 -17.01
C HIS A 37 -9.18 -22.32 -18.21
N HIS A 38 -9.87 -22.89 -19.21
CA HIS A 38 -10.18 -22.19 -20.47
C HIS A 38 -10.90 -20.84 -20.24
N ALA A 39 -11.75 -20.76 -19.20
CA ALA A 39 -12.47 -19.54 -18.82
C ALA A 39 -11.57 -18.40 -18.30
N LEU A 40 -10.33 -18.70 -17.90
CA LEU A 40 -9.36 -17.73 -17.40
C LEU A 40 -8.40 -17.24 -18.49
N ILE A 41 -8.47 -17.81 -19.69
CA ILE A 41 -7.65 -17.34 -20.81
C ILE A 41 -8.16 -15.96 -21.22
N PRO A 42 -7.28 -14.93 -21.29
CA PRO A 42 -7.70 -13.59 -21.70
C PRO A 42 -8.19 -13.58 -23.15
N HIS A 43 -9.37 -13.03 -23.39
CA HIS A 43 -9.98 -12.96 -24.72
C HIS A 43 -10.71 -11.63 -24.94
N GLY A 44 -10.73 -11.17 -26.19
CA GLY A 44 -11.34 -9.90 -26.60
C GLY A 44 -10.36 -8.72 -26.59
N ARG A 45 -10.78 -7.59 -27.17
CA ARG A 45 -9.96 -6.36 -27.27
C ARG A 45 -10.02 -5.55 -25.97
N SER A 46 -9.44 -6.09 -24.89
CA SER A 46 -9.11 -5.38 -23.62
C SER A 46 -10.07 -4.24 -23.19
N GLY A 47 -11.37 -4.49 -23.30
CA GLY A 47 -12.45 -3.54 -23.06
C GLY A 47 -13.50 -4.12 -22.11
N ARG A 48 -14.62 -3.43 -21.91
CA ARG A 48 -15.63 -3.81 -20.89
C ARG A 48 -16.19 -5.23 -21.04
N SER A 49 -16.31 -5.73 -22.26
CA SER A 49 -16.82 -7.08 -22.57
C SER A 49 -15.71 -8.11 -22.81
N SER A 50 -14.45 -7.76 -22.53
CA SER A 50 -13.32 -8.69 -22.63
C SER A 50 -13.12 -9.46 -21.32
N VAL A 51 -12.57 -10.66 -21.43
CA VAL A 51 -12.18 -11.46 -20.26
C VAL A 51 -10.71 -11.21 -20.00
N SER A 52 -10.37 -10.74 -18.80
CA SER A 52 -8.99 -10.46 -18.40
C SER A 52 -8.27 -11.67 -17.82
N GLY A 53 -8.99 -12.74 -17.47
CA GLY A 53 -8.47 -13.89 -16.72
C GLY A 53 -8.26 -13.65 -15.23
N VAL A 54 -8.64 -12.46 -14.73
CA VAL A 54 -8.48 -12.08 -13.32
C VAL A 54 -9.81 -12.25 -12.60
N VAL A 55 -9.91 -13.32 -11.79
CA VAL A 55 -10.99 -13.48 -10.80
C VAL A 55 -10.44 -13.02 -9.46
N ALA A 56 -10.91 -11.87 -8.98
CA ALA A 56 -10.39 -11.21 -7.80
C ALA A 56 -11.44 -11.08 -6.69
N THR A 57 -11.12 -11.53 -5.48
CA THR A 57 -11.87 -11.17 -4.27
C THR A 57 -11.26 -9.93 -3.65
N VAL A 58 -12.05 -8.86 -3.54
CA VAL A 58 -11.62 -7.61 -2.92
C VAL A 58 -12.30 -7.48 -1.56
N PHE A 59 -11.53 -7.67 -0.48
CA PHE A 59 -12.00 -7.39 0.87
C PHE A 59 -11.87 -5.89 1.16
N GLY A 60 -12.85 -5.31 1.87
CA GLY A 60 -12.89 -3.86 2.10
C GLY A 60 -13.39 -3.08 0.89
N ALA A 61 -14.02 -3.76 -0.08
CA ALA A 61 -14.61 -3.15 -1.25
C ALA A 61 -15.57 -2.03 -0.80
N THR A 62 -16.53 -2.28 0.09
CA THR A 62 -17.62 -1.32 0.45
C THR A 62 -17.21 0.05 1.01
N GLY A 63 -15.91 0.29 1.22
CA GLY A 63 -15.40 1.65 1.37
C GLY A 63 -15.33 2.38 0.02
N PHE A 64 -14.39 3.30 -0.11
CA PHE A 64 -14.16 4.06 -1.34
C PHE A 64 -13.83 3.18 -2.59
N LEU A 65 -13.58 1.87 -2.44
CA LEU A 65 -12.88 1.04 -3.44
C LEU A 65 -13.63 -0.21 -3.96
N GLY A 66 -14.94 -0.42 -3.73
CA GLY A 66 -15.72 -1.54 -4.31
C GLY A 66 -17.03 -1.98 -3.60
N ARG A 67 -17.70 -3.07 -4.02
CA ARG A 67 -18.89 -3.68 -3.36
C ARG A 67 -19.16 -5.13 -3.86
N TYR A 68 -19.97 -5.90 -3.11
CA TYR A 68 -20.80 -7.08 -3.53
C TYR A 68 -20.51 -8.53 -3.04
N VAL A 69 -19.85 -8.75 -1.90
CA VAL A 69 -19.96 -10.06 -1.20
C VAL A 69 -20.25 -9.82 0.27
N GLU A 70 -21.33 -10.41 0.80
CA GLU A 70 -21.62 -10.42 2.23
C GLU A 70 -20.72 -11.43 2.93
N TRP A 71 -19.93 -10.96 3.90
CA TRP A 71 -19.04 -11.80 4.69
C TRP A 71 -18.92 -11.21 6.09
N ASN A 72 -18.53 -12.04 7.06
CA ASN A 72 -18.29 -11.59 8.42
C ASN A 72 -16.82 -11.81 8.79
N ALA A 73 -16.15 -10.73 9.19
CA ALA A 73 -14.77 -10.73 9.64
C ALA A 73 -14.45 -11.76 10.73
N ARG A 74 -15.42 -12.09 11.60
CA ARG A 74 -15.23 -13.07 12.68
C ARG A 74 -15.41 -14.52 12.23
N ASN A 75 -16.06 -14.75 11.09
CA ASN A 75 -16.36 -16.10 10.61
C ASN A 75 -15.41 -16.51 9.48
N LYS A 76 -14.47 -17.42 9.78
CA LYS A 76 -13.51 -17.95 8.81
C LYS A 76 -14.15 -18.68 7.64
N ASP A 77 -15.29 -19.34 7.84
CA ASP A 77 -15.97 -20.07 6.76
C ASP A 77 -16.56 -19.12 5.72
N SER A 78 -16.98 -17.93 6.14
CA SER A 78 -17.45 -16.90 5.21
C SER A 78 -16.31 -16.36 4.33
N ILE A 79 -15.10 -16.26 4.88
CA ILE A 79 -13.89 -15.90 4.13
C ILE A 79 -13.55 -17.00 3.14
N ARG A 80 -13.63 -18.28 3.55
CA ARG A 80 -13.34 -19.44 2.68
C ARG A 80 -14.25 -19.46 1.46
N ARG A 81 -15.56 -19.35 1.67
CA ARG A 81 -16.55 -19.24 0.59
C ARG A 81 -16.25 -18.10 -0.39
N ALA A 82 -15.72 -16.98 0.12
CA ALA A 82 -15.40 -15.82 -0.72
C ALA A 82 -14.10 -15.98 -1.54
N VAL A 83 -13.20 -16.90 -1.18
CA VAL A 83 -11.90 -17.07 -1.87
C VAL A 83 -11.74 -18.38 -2.64
N GLU A 84 -12.66 -19.34 -2.49
CA GLU A 84 -12.60 -20.69 -3.11
C GLU A 84 -12.37 -20.70 -4.63
N HIS A 85 -12.86 -19.69 -5.35
CA HIS A 85 -12.76 -19.60 -6.82
C HIS A 85 -11.89 -18.43 -7.31
N SER A 86 -11.11 -17.83 -6.41
CA SER A 86 -10.38 -16.61 -6.72
C SER A 86 -8.92 -16.88 -7.03
N ASN A 87 -8.46 -16.35 -8.15
CA ASN A 87 -7.05 -16.41 -8.53
C ASN A 87 -6.25 -15.39 -7.73
N VAL A 88 -6.89 -14.27 -7.40
CA VAL A 88 -6.27 -13.12 -6.75
C VAL A 88 -7.13 -12.68 -5.57
N VAL A 89 -6.50 -12.34 -4.45
CA VAL A 89 -7.19 -11.75 -3.30
C VAL A 89 -6.53 -10.40 -2.97
N ILE A 90 -7.34 -9.35 -2.86
CA ILE A 90 -6.88 -7.99 -2.53
C ILE A 90 -7.50 -7.60 -1.19
N ASN A 91 -6.65 -7.27 -0.22
CA ASN A 91 -7.07 -6.85 1.11
C ASN A 91 -6.96 -5.32 1.26
N LEU A 92 -8.11 -4.66 1.26
CA LEU A 92 -8.30 -3.22 1.52
C LEU A 92 -8.99 -2.95 2.85
N VAL A 93 -9.10 -3.96 3.73
CA VAL A 93 -9.77 -3.80 5.03
C VAL A 93 -8.95 -2.85 5.90
N GLY A 94 -9.60 -1.80 6.37
CA GLY A 94 -8.99 -0.83 7.25
C GLY A 94 -10.01 0.17 7.78
N ARG A 95 -9.70 0.73 8.95
CA ARG A 95 -10.45 1.83 9.55
C ARG A 95 -9.47 2.78 10.22
N ASP A 96 -9.73 4.09 10.12
CA ASP A 96 -8.89 5.14 10.69
C ASP A 96 -9.12 5.39 12.19
N TRP A 97 -10.20 4.84 12.72
CA TRP A 97 -10.59 4.93 14.13
C TRP A 97 -11.00 3.56 14.63
N GLU A 98 -10.84 3.32 15.93
CA GLU A 98 -11.31 2.11 16.57
C GLU A 98 -12.83 2.19 16.72
N THR A 99 -13.50 1.07 16.45
CA THR A 99 -14.93 0.95 16.73
C THR A 99 -15.10 0.12 17.99
N LYS A 100 -16.22 0.31 18.72
CA LYS A 100 -16.49 -0.48 19.92
C LYS A 100 -16.54 -2.01 19.66
N ASN A 101 -16.88 -2.41 18.44
CA ASN A 101 -17.05 -3.81 18.07
C ASN A 101 -15.79 -4.44 17.47
N PHE A 102 -14.91 -3.61 16.88
CA PHE A 102 -13.67 -4.04 16.23
C PHE A 102 -12.54 -3.07 16.57
N ASP A 103 -11.54 -3.62 17.25
CA ASP A 103 -10.31 -2.93 17.63
C ASP A 103 -9.31 -2.90 16.47
N PHE A 104 -8.28 -2.05 16.55
CA PHE A 104 -7.25 -2.02 15.50
C PHE A 104 -6.48 -3.33 15.36
N GLU A 105 -6.30 -4.10 16.44
CA GLU A 105 -5.64 -5.40 16.38
C GLU A 105 -6.47 -6.41 15.57
N ASP A 106 -7.78 -6.45 15.79
CA ASP A 106 -8.67 -7.31 14.99
C ASP A 106 -8.63 -6.92 13.51
N VAL A 107 -8.69 -5.61 13.23
CA VAL A 107 -8.73 -5.08 11.85
C VAL A 107 -7.44 -5.31 11.08
N PHE A 108 -6.28 -5.09 11.69
CA PHE A 108 -4.99 -5.14 10.99
C PHE A 108 -4.18 -6.42 11.22
N VAL A 109 -4.45 -7.19 12.28
CA VAL A 109 -3.70 -8.41 12.59
C VAL A 109 -4.56 -9.65 12.35
N LYS A 110 -5.66 -9.82 13.09
CA LYS A 110 -6.44 -11.08 13.05
C LYS A 110 -7.14 -11.31 11.71
N ILE A 111 -7.81 -10.27 11.17
CA ILE A 111 -8.51 -10.38 9.89
C ILE A 111 -7.52 -10.65 8.73
N PRO A 112 -6.42 -9.88 8.55
CA PRO A 112 -5.48 -10.16 7.48
C PRO A 112 -4.79 -11.52 7.62
N GLN A 113 -4.47 -11.94 8.85
CA GLN A 113 -3.90 -13.27 9.11
C GLN A 113 -4.88 -14.39 8.69
N ALA A 114 -6.17 -14.26 9.04
CA ALA A 114 -7.20 -15.22 8.64
C ALA A 114 -7.37 -15.25 7.10
N ILE A 115 -7.42 -14.08 6.45
CA ILE A 115 -7.48 -14.00 4.98
C ILE A 115 -6.26 -14.68 4.35
N ALA A 116 -5.06 -14.45 4.88
CA ALA A 116 -3.84 -15.03 4.37
C ALA A 116 -3.80 -16.56 4.51
N GLN A 117 -4.18 -17.09 5.68
CA GLN A 117 -4.29 -18.54 5.93
C GLN A 117 -5.30 -19.19 4.98
N VAL A 118 -6.51 -18.64 4.90
CA VAL A 118 -7.58 -19.20 4.04
C VAL A 118 -7.23 -19.08 2.56
N SER A 119 -6.55 -17.99 2.15
CA SER A 119 -6.06 -17.84 0.77
C SER A 119 -4.98 -18.87 0.43
N LYS A 120 -4.14 -19.24 1.43
CA LYS A 120 -3.15 -20.32 1.25
C LYS A 120 -3.82 -21.69 1.14
N GLU A 121 -4.81 -21.98 1.99
CA GLU A 121 -5.63 -23.20 1.95
C GLU A 121 -6.35 -23.37 0.61
N ALA A 122 -6.93 -22.29 0.09
CA ALA A 122 -7.64 -22.28 -1.20
C ALA A 122 -6.69 -22.34 -2.43
N GLY A 123 -5.39 -22.14 -2.24
CA GLY A 123 -4.41 -22.17 -3.33
C GLY A 123 -4.52 -20.97 -4.30
N VAL A 124 -4.83 -19.79 -3.75
CA VAL A 124 -4.85 -18.50 -4.47
C VAL A 124 -3.45 -18.19 -5.01
N GLU A 125 -3.37 -17.66 -6.24
CA GLU A 125 -2.08 -17.41 -6.91
C GLU A 125 -1.39 -16.13 -6.41
N LYS A 126 -2.15 -15.08 -6.13
CA LYS A 126 -1.61 -13.79 -5.66
C LYS A 126 -2.47 -13.22 -4.54
N LEU A 127 -1.85 -12.94 -3.40
CA LEU A 127 -2.45 -12.18 -2.31
C LEU A 127 -1.80 -10.80 -2.25
N ILE A 128 -2.61 -9.74 -2.31
CA ILE A 128 -2.18 -8.36 -2.18
C ILE A 128 -2.68 -7.81 -0.85
N HIS A 129 -1.75 -7.30 -0.03
CA HIS A 129 -2.06 -6.67 1.24
C HIS A 129 -1.62 -5.21 1.24
N ILE A 130 -2.53 -4.31 1.64
CA ILE A 130 -2.23 -2.88 1.75
C ILE A 130 -1.88 -2.51 3.19
N SER A 131 -0.59 -2.22 3.40
CA SER A 131 -0.04 -1.70 4.65
C SER A 131 -0.07 -0.16 4.61
N HIS A 132 1.03 0.49 4.98
CA HIS A 132 1.24 1.95 4.90
C HIS A 132 2.75 2.22 4.85
N LEU A 133 3.18 3.33 4.26
CA LEU A 133 4.61 3.71 4.17
C LEU A 133 5.27 3.79 5.55
N ASN A 134 4.65 4.51 6.47
CA ASN A 134 5.13 4.70 7.84
C ASN A 134 4.76 3.54 8.80
N ALA A 135 4.48 2.34 8.29
CA ALA A 135 4.20 1.18 9.14
C ALA A 135 5.49 0.73 9.84
N ASP A 136 5.59 1.04 11.13
CA ASP A 136 6.69 0.64 12.01
C ASP A 136 6.15 0.31 13.41
N ILE A 137 6.73 -0.72 14.04
CA ILE A 137 6.38 -1.15 15.40
C ILE A 137 6.78 -0.13 16.46
N LYS A 138 7.76 0.73 16.16
CA LYS A 138 8.21 1.83 17.03
C LYS A 138 7.40 3.12 16.86
N SER A 139 6.41 3.14 15.97
CA SER A 139 5.57 4.32 15.72
C SER A 139 4.74 4.72 16.94
N THR A 140 4.47 6.02 17.10
CA THR A 140 3.62 6.53 18.19
C THR A 140 2.15 6.14 18.01
N SER A 141 1.67 6.16 16.76
CA SER A 141 0.30 5.78 16.40
C SER A 141 0.04 4.28 16.61
N ARG A 142 -1.16 3.92 17.08
CA ARG A 142 -1.54 2.51 17.24
C ARG A 142 -1.88 1.88 15.89
N TYR A 143 -2.47 2.66 14.99
CA TYR A 143 -2.78 2.25 13.62
C TYR A 143 -1.53 1.78 12.86
N LEU A 144 -0.44 2.57 12.86
CA LEU A 144 0.78 2.20 12.11
C LEU A 144 1.50 1.01 12.75
N ARG A 145 1.51 0.91 14.09
CA ARG A 145 2.07 -0.25 14.80
C ARG A 145 1.35 -1.54 14.46
N ASN A 146 0.01 -1.53 14.49
CA ASN A 146 -0.78 -2.71 14.17
C ASN A 146 -0.66 -3.10 12.69
N LYS A 147 -0.49 -2.13 11.76
CA LYS A 147 -0.15 -2.44 10.37
C LYS A 147 1.21 -3.11 10.21
N ALA A 148 2.22 -2.71 10.99
CA ALA A 148 3.53 -3.37 10.96
C ALA A 148 3.46 -4.82 11.48
N VAL A 149 2.67 -5.07 12.53
CA VAL A 149 2.39 -6.44 13.02
C VAL A 149 1.62 -7.23 11.97
N GLY A 150 0.56 -6.67 11.39
CA GLY A 150 -0.24 -7.28 10.33
C GLY A 150 0.58 -7.65 9.10
N GLU A 151 1.48 -6.77 8.67
CA GLU A 151 2.43 -7.02 7.58
C GLU A 151 3.29 -8.25 7.84
N LYS A 152 3.81 -8.40 9.06
CA LYS A 152 4.61 -9.57 9.46
C LYS A 152 3.76 -10.85 9.51
N GLU A 153 2.55 -10.79 10.08
CA GLU A 153 1.67 -11.95 10.17
C GLU A 153 1.16 -12.43 8.81
N VAL A 154 0.79 -11.50 7.92
CA VAL A 154 0.43 -11.84 6.53
C VAL A 154 1.63 -12.46 5.81
N ARG A 155 2.83 -11.92 6.02
CA ARG A 155 4.06 -12.47 5.43
C ARG A 155 4.35 -13.89 5.94
N ASN A 156 4.12 -14.17 7.22
CA ASN A 156 4.32 -15.49 7.80
C ASN A 156 3.28 -16.51 7.27
N ALA A 157 2.01 -16.11 7.18
CA ALA A 157 0.93 -16.99 6.73
C ALA A 157 0.96 -17.22 5.20
N PHE A 158 1.34 -16.21 4.42
CA PHE A 158 1.45 -16.26 2.97
C PHE A 158 2.75 -15.57 2.51
N PRO A 159 3.88 -16.31 2.42
CA PRO A 159 5.20 -15.74 2.12
C PRO A 159 5.30 -15.00 0.78
N GLU A 160 4.55 -15.47 -0.22
CA GLU A 160 4.49 -14.90 -1.57
C GLU A 160 3.61 -13.64 -1.67
N ALA A 161 3.10 -13.12 -0.55
CA ALA A 161 2.18 -11.99 -0.53
C ALA A 161 2.87 -10.73 -1.04
N ILE A 162 2.14 -9.96 -1.83
CA ILE A 162 2.57 -8.65 -2.30
C ILE A 162 2.13 -7.64 -1.25
N ILE A 163 3.09 -6.90 -0.70
CA ILE A 163 2.80 -5.90 0.33
C ILE A 163 2.98 -4.52 -0.27
N ILE A 164 1.90 -3.76 -0.33
CA ILE A 164 1.92 -2.40 -0.88
C ILE A 164 1.88 -1.42 0.29
N LYS A 165 2.86 -0.52 0.32
CA LYS A 165 3.02 0.54 1.31
C LYS A 165 2.74 1.89 0.65
N PRO A 166 1.47 2.31 0.57
CA PRO A 166 1.15 3.65 0.11
C PRO A 166 1.50 4.68 1.19
N SER A 167 1.94 5.83 0.73
CA SER A 167 1.91 7.09 1.49
C SER A 167 0.48 7.60 1.67
N ASP A 168 0.31 8.81 2.21
CA ASP A 168 -1.00 9.44 2.37
C ASP A 168 -1.71 9.58 1.00
N ILE A 169 -2.78 8.81 0.80
CA ILE A 169 -3.50 8.77 -0.48
C ILE A 169 -4.47 9.95 -0.58
N PHE A 170 -4.49 10.65 -1.72
CA PHE A 170 -5.47 11.69 -2.01
C PHE A 170 -6.37 11.38 -3.22
N GLY A 171 -7.59 11.90 -3.18
CA GLY A 171 -8.67 11.62 -4.13
C GLY A 171 -9.99 12.30 -3.74
N ARG A 172 -11.04 12.18 -4.57
CA ARG A 172 -12.31 12.93 -4.40
C ARG A 172 -12.97 12.73 -3.03
N GLU A 173 -12.98 11.51 -2.52
CA GLU A 173 -13.56 11.16 -1.21
C GLU A 173 -12.47 10.74 -0.20
N ASP A 174 -11.27 11.28 -0.37
CA ASP A 174 -10.20 10.99 0.57
C ASP A 174 -10.51 11.49 1.98
N ARG A 175 -9.82 10.92 2.97
CA ARG A 175 -9.85 11.36 4.37
C ARG A 175 -8.58 12.12 4.73
N TYR A 176 -7.85 12.62 3.73
CA TYR A 176 -6.61 13.35 3.88
C TYR A 176 -6.76 14.82 3.46
N LEU A 177 -6.98 15.12 2.17
CA LEU A 177 -7.21 16.50 1.73
C LEU A 177 -8.54 17.04 2.23
N ASN A 178 -9.62 16.25 2.14
CA ASN A 178 -10.92 16.67 2.69
C ASN A 178 -10.87 16.88 4.21
N TYR A 179 -9.98 16.18 4.93
CA TYR A 179 -9.79 16.41 6.37
C TYR A 179 -9.28 17.83 6.62
N PHE A 180 -8.26 18.29 5.90
CA PHE A 180 -7.76 19.67 5.99
C PHE A 180 -8.76 20.69 5.47
N ALA A 181 -9.42 20.42 4.34
CA ALA A 181 -10.40 21.34 3.77
C ALA A 181 -11.61 21.60 4.69
N ASN A 182 -12.04 20.57 5.42
CA ASN A 182 -13.12 20.69 6.40
C ASN A 182 -12.73 21.47 7.67
N MET A 183 -11.43 21.69 7.93
CA MET A 183 -10.99 22.53 9.06
C MET A 183 -11.47 23.98 8.95
N ARG A 184 -11.85 24.42 7.75
CA ARG A 184 -12.46 25.75 7.52
C ARG A 184 -13.68 26.01 8.43
N CYS A 185 -14.41 24.96 8.81
CA CYS A 185 -15.61 25.11 9.64
C CYS A 185 -15.29 25.52 11.08
N PHE A 186 -14.05 25.30 11.55
CA PHE A 186 -13.61 25.63 12.91
C PHE A 186 -12.96 27.03 13.02
N GLY A 187 -12.85 27.78 11.93
CA GLY A 187 -12.33 29.15 11.90
C GLY A 187 -10.81 29.29 12.02
N GLY A 188 -10.12 28.31 12.63
CA GLY A 188 -8.67 28.25 12.71
C GLY A 188 -8.12 26.84 12.49
N ILE A 189 -6.84 26.75 12.15
CA ILE A 189 -6.21 25.48 11.79
C ILE A 189 -5.15 25.13 12.84
N PRO A 190 -5.47 24.20 13.76
CA PRO A 190 -4.50 23.74 14.75
C PRO A 190 -3.44 22.87 14.08
N LEU A 191 -2.18 23.27 14.19
CA LEU A 191 -1.04 22.46 13.74
C LEU A 191 -0.02 22.33 14.86
N VAL A 192 0.48 21.11 15.07
CA VAL A 192 1.56 20.89 16.04
C VAL A 192 2.83 21.53 15.51
N SER A 193 3.41 22.46 16.28
CA SER A 193 4.62 23.19 15.87
C SER A 193 4.47 23.80 14.46
N LEU A 194 3.26 24.26 14.12
CA LEU A 194 2.87 24.78 12.79
C LEU A 194 3.07 23.80 11.63
N GLY A 195 3.39 22.52 11.85
CA GLY A 195 3.63 21.57 10.75
C GLY A 195 4.94 21.80 9.99
N LYS A 196 5.84 22.68 10.46
CA LYS A 196 7.13 22.97 9.80
C LYS A 196 8.19 21.87 9.96
N LYS A 197 7.98 20.93 10.89
CA LYS A 197 8.89 19.81 11.14
C LYS A 197 8.46 18.50 10.47
N THR A 198 7.26 18.49 9.87
CA THR A 198 6.67 17.28 9.30
C THR A 198 6.66 17.40 7.78
N VAL A 199 7.16 16.37 7.11
CA VAL A 199 7.20 16.25 5.64
C VAL A 199 6.23 15.14 5.22
N LYS A 200 5.47 15.39 4.15
CA LYS A 200 4.48 14.48 3.58
C LYS A 200 4.66 14.35 2.07
N GLN A 201 4.49 13.14 1.56
CA GLN A 201 4.65 12.80 0.15
C GLN A 201 3.37 12.13 -0.37
N PRO A 202 2.27 12.89 -0.56
CA PRO A 202 0.98 12.30 -0.83
C PRO A 202 0.91 11.66 -2.23
N VAL A 203 0.24 10.51 -2.34
CA VAL A 203 0.13 9.75 -3.59
C VAL A 203 -1.30 9.78 -4.14
N TYR A 204 -1.44 9.85 -5.47
CA TYR A 204 -2.76 9.91 -6.10
C TYR A 204 -3.43 8.52 -6.12
N VAL A 205 -4.71 8.46 -5.74
CA VAL A 205 -5.44 7.19 -5.61
C VAL A 205 -5.54 6.39 -6.92
N VAL A 206 -5.63 7.07 -8.06
CA VAL A 206 -5.72 6.39 -9.37
C VAL A 206 -4.41 5.68 -9.69
N ASP A 207 -3.28 6.28 -9.35
CA ASP A 207 -1.96 5.68 -9.59
C ASP A 207 -1.74 4.46 -8.70
N VAL A 208 -2.17 4.54 -7.43
CA VAL A 208 -2.21 3.38 -6.52
C VAL A 208 -3.08 2.26 -7.10
N SER A 209 -4.29 2.58 -7.59
CA SER A 209 -5.21 1.58 -8.15
C SER A 209 -4.65 0.91 -9.42
N LYS A 210 -4.05 1.68 -10.32
CA LYS A 210 -3.35 1.17 -11.50
C LYS A 210 -2.16 0.30 -11.08
N GLY A 211 -1.43 0.71 -10.04
CA GLY A 211 -0.29 -0.03 -9.49
C GLY A 211 -0.71 -1.40 -8.97
N ILE A 212 -1.83 -1.47 -8.24
CA ILE A 212 -2.40 -2.73 -7.79
C ILE A 212 -2.76 -3.61 -8.99
N VAL A 213 -3.45 -3.07 -10.00
CA VAL A 213 -3.84 -3.84 -11.20
C VAL A 213 -2.63 -4.34 -11.98
N ASN A 214 -1.57 -3.53 -12.11
CA ASN A 214 -0.35 -3.94 -12.79
C ASN A 214 0.43 -4.98 -11.97
N ALA A 215 0.48 -4.85 -10.64
CA ALA A 215 1.08 -5.86 -9.76
C ALA A 215 0.33 -7.21 -9.82
N VAL A 216 -0.98 -7.19 -10.07
CA VAL A 216 -1.75 -8.43 -10.34
C VAL A 216 -1.32 -9.10 -11.64
N LYS A 217 -0.96 -8.33 -12.68
CA LYS A 217 -0.52 -8.87 -13.96
C LYS A 217 0.93 -9.34 -13.93
N GLU A 218 1.79 -8.62 -13.20
CA GLU A 218 3.23 -8.87 -13.16
C GLU A 218 3.59 -10.15 -12.41
N PRO A 219 4.23 -11.16 -13.03
CA PRO A 219 4.65 -12.38 -12.34
C PRO A 219 5.75 -12.11 -11.30
N ASP A 220 6.63 -11.15 -11.57
CA ASP A 220 7.80 -10.83 -10.74
C ASP A 220 7.42 -10.08 -9.46
N ALA A 221 6.17 -9.67 -9.29
CA ALA A 221 5.72 -8.93 -8.12
C ALA A 221 5.53 -9.83 -6.87
N ARG A 222 5.52 -11.16 -7.01
CA ARG A 222 5.31 -12.11 -5.91
C ARG A 222 6.35 -11.93 -4.80
N GLY A 223 5.88 -11.88 -3.56
CA GLY A 223 6.73 -11.70 -2.40
C GLY A 223 7.40 -10.32 -2.27
N LYS A 224 7.22 -9.39 -3.21
CA LYS A 224 7.84 -8.06 -3.13
C LYS A 224 7.05 -7.13 -2.21
N THR A 225 7.76 -6.15 -1.67
CA THR A 225 7.17 -5.02 -0.94
C THR A 225 7.34 -3.77 -1.77
N PHE A 226 6.24 -3.13 -2.17
CA PHE A 226 6.25 -1.91 -2.98
C PHE A 226 6.00 -0.68 -2.12
N ALA A 227 6.72 0.41 -2.37
CA ALA A 227 6.48 1.71 -1.75
C ALA A 227 5.82 2.65 -2.75
N PHE A 228 4.55 2.97 -2.56
CA PHE A 228 3.83 3.90 -3.44
C PHE A 228 3.89 5.31 -2.85
N VAL A 229 4.73 6.12 -3.48
CA VAL A 229 5.01 7.51 -3.09
C VAL A 229 4.60 8.46 -4.21
N GLY A 230 4.13 9.66 -3.86
CA GLY A 230 3.91 10.72 -4.83
C GLY A 230 5.22 11.29 -5.39
N PRO A 231 5.18 12.11 -6.45
CA PRO A 231 6.40 12.67 -7.05
C PRO A 231 7.05 13.75 -6.17
N ASN A 232 6.25 14.54 -5.46
CA ASN A 232 6.70 15.71 -4.71
C ASN A 232 6.52 15.50 -3.20
N ARG A 233 7.53 15.90 -2.42
CA ARG A 233 7.45 15.98 -0.96
C ARG A 233 7.17 17.42 -0.55
N TYR A 234 6.29 17.61 0.41
CA TYR A 234 5.87 18.92 0.91
C TYR A 234 6.04 18.99 2.42
N LEU A 235 6.36 20.18 2.93
CA LEU A 235 6.16 20.46 4.35
C LEU A 235 4.67 20.50 4.66
N LEU A 236 4.27 19.97 5.80
CA LEU A 236 2.86 19.92 6.19
C LEU A 236 2.24 21.33 6.26
N PHE A 237 3.01 22.33 6.70
CA PHE A 237 2.56 23.72 6.69
C PHE A 237 2.21 24.22 5.29
N ASP A 238 3.13 24.05 4.33
CA ASP A 238 2.97 24.53 2.96
C ASP A 238 1.88 23.74 2.22
N LEU A 239 1.74 22.44 2.53
CA LEU A 239 0.67 21.60 2.01
C LEU A 239 -0.71 22.10 2.46
N VAL A 240 -0.89 22.37 3.76
CA VAL A 240 -2.17 22.89 4.26
C VAL A 240 -2.43 24.30 3.73
N GLN A 241 -1.40 25.14 3.64
CA GLN A 241 -1.52 26.46 3.02
C GLN A 241 -2.00 26.34 1.57
N TYR A 242 -1.46 25.39 0.80
CA TYR A 242 -1.90 25.11 -0.56
C TYR A 242 -3.35 24.61 -0.64
N VAL A 243 -3.78 23.75 0.28
CA VAL A 243 -5.19 23.29 0.36
C VAL A 243 -6.15 24.48 0.57
N PHE A 244 -5.81 25.42 1.46
CA PHE A 244 -6.64 26.60 1.74
C PHE A 244 -6.58 27.63 0.61
N ALA A 245 -5.40 27.83 0.02
CA ALA A 245 -5.25 28.67 -1.18
C ALA A 245 -6.11 28.13 -2.32
N MET A 246 -6.08 26.82 -2.55
CA MET A 246 -6.86 26.17 -3.60
C MET A 246 -8.37 26.17 -3.31
N SER A 247 -8.77 26.19 -2.05
CA SER A 247 -10.17 26.29 -1.63
C SER A 247 -10.69 27.75 -1.58
N HIS A 248 -9.81 28.75 -1.78
CA HIS A 248 -10.08 30.18 -1.55
C HIS A 248 -10.76 30.45 -0.20
N ARG A 249 -10.22 29.85 0.87
CA ARG A 249 -10.68 30.04 2.26
C ARG A 249 -9.58 30.73 3.08
N PRO A 250 -9.95 31.53 4.10
CA PRO A 250 -8.95 32.18 4.95
C PRO A 250 -8.10 31.12 5.65
N PHE A 251 -6.79 31.32 5.62
CA PHE A 251 -5.81 30.44 6.24
C PHE A 251 -5.30 31.07 7.54
N LEU A 252 -5.82 30.62 8.68
CA LEU A 252 -5.44 31.09 10.01
C LEU A 252 -4.78 29.94 10.81
N PRO A 253 -3.50 29.63 10.56
CA PRO A 253 -2.79 28.58 11.29
C PRO A 253 -2.37 29.07 12.68
N TYR A 254 -2.48 28.21 13.69
CA TYR A 254 -1.95 28.50 15.02
C TYR A 254 -1.22 27.27 15.59
N PRO A 255 -0.12 27.48 16.36
CA PRO A 255 0.57 26.40 17.01
C PRO A 255 -0.26 25.85 18.15
N LEU A 256 -0.49 24.54 18.16
CA LEU A 256 -1.13 23.85 19.28
C LEU A 256 -0.19 22.75 19.82
N PRO A 257 0.09 22.70 21.14
CA PRO A 257 0.86 21.61 21.73
C PRO A 257 0.22 20.24 21.47
N ARG A 258 1.05 19.20 21.27
CA ARG A 258 0.60 17.84 20.94
C ARG A 258 -0.45 17.30 21.90
N PHE A 259 -0.19 17.39 23.21
CA PHE A 259 -1.10 16.87 24.23
C PHE A 259 -2.45 17.59 24.20
N ALA A 260 -2.46 18.91 24.02
CA ALA A 260 -3.70 19.70 23.93
C ALA A 260 -4.50 19.30 22.70
N TYR A 261 -3.83 19.08 21.55
CA TYR A 261 -4.52 18.61 20.35
C TYR A 261 -5.10 17.20 20.54
N GLN A 262 -4.37 16.30 21.21
CA GLN A 262 -4.87 14.96 21.54
C GLN A 262 -6.08 15.00 22.48
N TRP A 263 -6.15 15.94 23.44
CA TRP A 263 -7.32 16.12 24.30
C TRP A 263 -8.55 16.56 23.51
N ILE A 264 -8.40 17.52 22.59
CA ILE A 264 -9.48 17.92 21.67
C ILE A 264 -9.91 16.71 20.84
N ALA A 265 -8.96 15.96 20.29
CA ALA A 265 -9.27 14.77 19.49
C ALA A 265 -10.00 13.69 20.29
N ARG A 266 -9.66 13.51 21.58
CA ARG A 266 -10.36 12.60 22.48
C ARG A 266 -11.82 13.00 22.67
N LEU A 267 -12.14 14.30 22.72
CA LEU A 267 -13.54 14.75 22.82
C LEU A 267 -14.34 14.36 21.57
N PHE A 268 -13.74 14.45 20.39
CA PHE A 268 -14.37 14.01 19.15
C PHE A 268 -14.57 12.48 19.09
N GLU A 269 -13.66 11.70 19.69
CA GLU A 269 -13.76 10.23 19.79
C GLU A 269 -14.92 9.73 20.68
N ILE A 270 -15.48 10.57 21.56
CA ILE A 270 -16.62 10.19 22.40
C ILE A 270 -17.88 9.98 21.55
N SER A 271 -17.96 10.64 20.40
CA SER A 271 -19.12 10.51 19.53
C SER A 271 -19.24 9.08 18.98
N PRO A 272 -20.45 8.48 18.99
CA PRO A 272 -20.68 7.15 18.43
C PRO A 272 -20.71 7.15 16.90
N PHE A 273 -20.80 8.33 16.28
CA PHE A 273 -20.73 8.53 14.84
C PHE A 273 -19.28 8.56 14.36
N GLU A 274 -19.06 8.54 13.05
CA GLU A 274 -17.72 8.61 12.48
C GLU A 274 -17.01 9.90 12.95
N PRO A 275 -15.94 9.80 13.76
CA PRO A 275 -15.27 10.98 14.29
C PRO A 275 -14.48 11.67 13.18
N TRP A 276 -14.61 13.00 13.08
CA TRP A 276 -13.84 13.78 12.12
C TRP A 276 -12.33 13.76 12.43
N THR A 277 -11.95 13.77 13.71
CA THR A 277 -10.56 13.69 14.17
C THR A 277 -10.43 12.69 15.31
N THR A 278 -9.29 12.01 15.37
CA THR A 278 -8.94 11.03 16.42
C THR A 278 -7.52 11.27 16.89
N ARG A 279 -7.18 10.79 18.09
CA ARG A 279 -5.84 10.85 18.66
C ARG A 279 -4.82 10.20 17.74
N ASP A 280 -5.20 9.07 17.14
CA ASP A 280 -4.37 8.37 16.17
C ASP A 280 -4.19 9.20 14.89
N LYS A 281 -5.25 9.84 14.39
CA LYS A 281 -5.17 10.75 13.23
C LYS A 281 -4.22 11.92 13.52
N VAL A 282 -4.28 12.51 14.71
CA VAL A 282 -3.36 13.58 15.14
C VAL A 282 -1.91 13.08 15.04
N GLU A 283 -1.58 11.93 15.61
CA GLU A 283 -0.21 11.40 15.50
C GLU A 283 0.19 11.14 14.05
N ARG A 284 -0.65 10.45 13.27
CA ARG A 284 -0.37 10.06 11.89
C ARG A 284 -0.13 11.24 10.95
N VAL A 285 -0.87 12.33 11.13
CA VAL A 285 -0.68 13.58 10.38
C VAL A 285 0.67 14.22 10.69
N HIS A 286 1.16 14.10 11.93
CA HIS A 286 2.41 14.74 12.36
C HIS A 286 3.66 13.85 12.25
N ILE A 287 3.50 12.58 11.84
CA ILE A 287 4.62 11.68 11.49
C ILE A 287 5.11 12.02 10.07
N THR A 288 6.43 12.15 9.93
CA THR A 288 7.11 12.37 8.65
C THR A 288 7.09 11.12 7.78
N ASP A 289 6.90 11.30 6.47
CA ASP A 289 6.95 10.19 5.53
C ASP A 289 8.40 9.74 5.26
N MET A 290 8.67 8.45 5.48
CA MET A 290 9.98 7.86 5.30
C MET A 290 10.37 7.75 3.82
N THR A 291 11.65 7.96 3.50
CA THR A 291 12.21 7.65 2.18
C THR A 291 12.76 6.23 2.17
N LEU A 292 12.20 5.35 1.34
CA LEU A 292 12.62 3.95 1.22
C LEU A 292 13.13 3.66 -0.20
N PRO A 293 14.33 4.15 -0.58
CA PRO A 293 14.83 4.03 -1.96
C PRO A 293 15.16 2.59 -2.37
N HIS A 294 15.29 1.67 -1.42
CA HIS A 294 15.57 0.25 -1.68
C HIS A 294 14.32 -0.54 -2.09
N LEU A 295 13.11 0.03 -1.95
CA LEU A 295 11.86 -0.62 -2.32
C LEU A 295 11.45 -0.21 -3.74
N PRO A 296 10.90 -1.16 -4.54
CA PRO A 296 10.35 -0.82 -5.84
C PRO A 296 9.17 0.15 -5.73
N GLY A 297 9.11 1.07 -6.68
CA GLY A 297 8.18 2.20 -6.72
C GLY A 297 6.98 1.99 -7.66
N LEU A 298 6.30 3.09 -7.97
CA LEU A 298 5.25 3.13 -9.00
C LEU A 298 5.82 2.99 -10.42
N GLU A 299 7.03 3.49 -10.65
CA GLU A 299 7.70 3.49 -11.95
C GLU A 299 8.04 2.08 -12.43
N ASP A 300 8.42 1.18 -11.53
CA ASP A 300 8.69 -0.23 -11.82
C ASP A 300 7.44 -0.98 -12.30
N LEU A 301 6.25 -0.46 -11.99
CA LEU A 301 4.97 -0.99 -12.46
C LEU A 301 4.47 -0.27 -13.72
N GLY A 302 5.32 0.55 -14.35
CA GLY A 302 5.02 1.29 -15.57
C GLY A 302 4.07 2.48 -15.37
N ILE A 303 4.04 3.06 -14.15
CA ILE A 303 3.13 4.16 -13.81
C ILE A 303 3.93 5.40 -13.46
N GLN A 304 3.68 6.46 -14.21
CA GLN A 304 4.19 7.78 -13.89
C GLN A 304 3.36 8.39 -12.75
N ALA A 305 4.03 8.88 -11.70
CA ALA A 305 3.35 9.46 -10.54
C ALA A 305 2.74 10.82 -10.89
N THR A 306 1.43 10.98 -10.65
CA THR A 306 0.71 12.22 -10.90
C THR A 306 0.95 13.23 -9.76
N PRO A 307 1.37 14.47 -10.05
CA PRO A 307 1.57 15.50 -9.02
C PRO A 307 0.25 15.97 -8.41
N LEU A 308 0.32 16.43 -7.16
CA LEU A 308 -0.82 16.90 -6.38
C LEU A 308 -1.51 18.09 -7.06
N GLU A 309 -0.72 19.02 -7.62
CA GLU A 309 -1.19 20.29 -8.15
C GLU A 309 -2.17 20.11 -9.31
N LEU A 310 -1.96 19.09 -10.14
CA LEU A 310 -2.84 18.79 -11.28
C LEU A 310 -4.21 18.25 -10.85
N LYS A 311 -4.29 17.63 -9.67
CA LYS A 311 -5.48 16.87 -9.23
C LYS A 311 -6.17 17.45 -8.01
N ALA A 312 -5.53 18.37 -7.29
CA ALA A 312 -6.09 19.02 -6.11
C ALA A 312 -7.42 19.72 -6.39
N ILE A 313 -7.59 20.35 -7.57
CA ILE A 313 -8.84 21.03 -7.94
C ILE A 313 -10.04 20.09 -7.94
N GLU A 314 -9.88 18.88 -8.46
CA GLU A 314 -10.98 17.92 -8.62
C GLU A 314 -11.57 17.51 -7.27
N VAL A 315 -10.74 17.54 -6.22
CA VAL A 315 -11.13 17.22 -4.84
C VAL A 315 -11.64 18.46 -4.12
N LEU A 316 -10.90 19.57 -4.21
CA LEU A 316 -11.12 20.75 -3.38
C LEU A 316 -12.19 21.71 -3.91
N ARG A 317 -12.62 21.58 -5.17
CA ARG A 317 -13.65 22.44 -5.77
C ARG A 317 -14.95 22.46 -4.95
N ARG A 318 -15.33 21.33 -4.34
CA ARG A 318 -16.49 21.23 -3.45
C ARG A 318 -16.43 22.20 -2.25
N HIS A 319 -15.23 22.57 -1.81
CA HIS A 319 -15.00 23.44 -0.66
C HIS A 319 -14.88 24.93 -1.01
N ARG A 320 -14.88 25.29 -2.30
CA ARG A 320 -14.92 26.69 -2.74
C ARG A 320 -16.28 27.32 -2.44
N THR A 321 -16.32 28.63 -2.23
CA THR A 321 -17.61 29.36 -2.27
C THR A 321 -18.06 29.52 -3.72
N TYR A 322 -19.33 29.84 -3.91
CA TYR A 322 -19.87 30.17 -5.24
C TYR A 322 -19.02 31.19 -6.00
N ARG A 323 -18.52 32.23 -5.31
CA ARG A 323 -17.67 33.28 -5.90
C ARG A 323 -16.39 32.77 -6.58
N TRP A 324 -15.82 31.69 -6.07
CA TRP A 324 -14.56 31.09 -6.52
C TRP A 324 -14.76 29.71 -7.17
N LEU A 325 -16.00 29.22 -7.27
CA LEU A 325 -16.28 27.86 -7.75
C LEU A 325 -15.81 27.65 -9.20
N SER A 326 -15.94 28.69 -10.02
CA SER A 326 -15.55 28.73 -11.43
C SER A 326 -14.17 29.35 -11.68
N SER A 327 -13.38 29.68 -10.67
CA SER A 327 -12.04 30.24 -10.88
C SER A 327 -11.09 29.19 -11.46
N GLU A 328 -10.17 29.66 -12.29
CA GLU A 328 -9.16 28.83 -12.93
C GLU A 328 -8.15 28.28 -11.91
N VAL A 329 -7.44 27.23 -12.29
CA VAL A 329 -6.46 26.56 -11.42
C VAL A 329 -5.16 27.36 -11.34
N ASP A 330 -4.79 28.02 -12.44
CA ASP A 330 -3.48 28.66 -12.63
C ASP A 330 -3.29 29.91 -11.77
N GLU A 331 -4.37 30.46 -11.20
CA GLU A 331 -4.32 31.55 -10.24
C GLU A 331 -3.63 31.16 -8.92
N VAL A 332 -3.62 29.87 -8.57
CA VAL A 332 -3.10 29.38 -7.30
C VAL A 332 -1.66 28.93 -7.46
N LYS A 333 -0.73 29.62 -6.79
CA LYS A 333 0.68 29.26 -6.79
C LYS A 333 0.89 27.85 -6.19
N PRO A 334 1.76 27.02 -6.81
CA PRO A 334 2.03 25.68 -6.31
C PRO A 334 2.71 25.73 -4.93
N ALA A 335 2.53 24.65 -4.16
CA ALA A 335 3.18 24.51 -2.86
C ALA A 335 4.71 24.39 -3.01
N LYS A 336 5.44 24.83 -1.99
CA LYS A 336 6.90 24.65 -1.95
C LYS A 336 7.22 23.18 -1.71
N THR A 337 8.10 22.62 -2.53
CA THR A 337 8.58 21.25 -2.39
C THR A 337 9.88 21.19 -1.59
N VAL A 338 10.11 20.04 -0.96
CA VAL A 338 11.34 19.72 -0.23
C VAL A 338 11.92 18.40 -0.75
N ASN A 339 13.24 18.22 -0.66
CA ASN A 339 13.92 17.04 -1.21
C ASN A 339 14.47 16.07 -0.15
N PHE A 340 14.20 16.30 1.14
CA PHE A 340 14.75 15.52 2.25
C PHE A 340 13.75 14.57 2.92
#